data_AF-A0A081CRM9-F1
#
_entry.id   AF-A0A081CRM9-F1
#
_cell.length_a   1.000
_cell.length_b   1.000
_cell.length_c   1.000
_cell.angle_alpha   90.00
_cell.angle_beta   90.00
_cell.angle_gamma   90.00
#
_symmetry.space_group_name_H-M   'P 1'
#
loop_
_entity.id
_entity.type
_entity.pdbx_description
1 polymer ?
#
loop_
_entity_poly.entity_id
_entity_poly.type
_entity_poly.pdbx_seq_one_letter_code
_entity_poly.pdbx_strand_id
1 'polypeptide(L)'
;MTRRKGELTASAIDSGWPYQIALRESLSSGKRWAEMADFCHQKRLMRCERGHSVFFEDEHYNVHCFATKQGAEAFLKKYGGE
;
A
#
# COMPACT_ATOMS: atom_id res chain seq x y z
N MET A 1 -8.62 23.07 -5.61
CA MET A 1 -7.32 22.36 -5.54
C MET A 1 -6.91 21.98 -6.96
N THR A 2 -5.92 22.69 -7.50
CA THR A 2 -5.35 22.42 -8.83
C THR A 2 -4.50 21.16 -8.76
N ARG A 3 -4.93 20.08 -9.43
CA ARG A 3 -4.13 18.86 -9.57
C ARG A 3 -3.08 19.06 -10.65
N ARG A 4 -1.82 18.66 -10.42
CA ARG A 4 -0.75 18.73 -11.42
C ARG A 4 -0.92 17.60 -12.44
N LYS A 5 -0.63 17.89 -13.71
CA LYS A 5 -0.67 16.92 -14.82
C LYS A 5 0.33 15.79 -14.53
N GLY A 6 -0.15 14.55 -14.43
CA GLY A 6 0.67 13.36 -14.15
C GLY A 6 0.53 12.78 -12.74
N GLU A 7 -0.23 13.41 -11.85
CA GLU A 7 -0.55 12.80 -10.56
C GLU A 7 -1.56 11.65 -10.74
N LEU A 8 -1.17 10.43 -10.37
CA LEU A 8 -2.09 9.29 -10.27
C LEU A 8 -3.29 9.71 -9.41
N THR A 9 -4.47 9.80 -10.03
CA THR A 9 -5.73 10.07 -9.33
C THR A 9 -6.12 8.84 -8.51
N ALA A 10 -6.91 9.03 -7.45
CA ALA A 10 -7.43 7.91 -6.67
C ALA A 10 -8.11 6.86 -7.55
N SER A 11 -8.87 7.29 -8.58
CA SER A 11 -9.48 6.40 -9.57
C SER A 11 -8.46 5.67 -10.46
N ALA A 12 -7.32 6.28 -10.78
CA ALA A 12 -6.25 5.61 -11.52
C ALA A 12 -5.50 4.59 -10.64
N ILE A 13 -5.37 4.86 -9.34
CA ILE A 13 -4.83 3.91 -8.36
C ILE A 13 -5.81 2.74 -8.22
N ASP A 14 -7.11 3.02 -8.08
CA ASP A 14 -8.15 1.99 -7.94
C ASP A 14 -8.25 1.08 -9.18
N SER A 15 -8.19 1.64 -10.40
CA SER A 15 -8.21 0.84 -11.63
C SER A 15 -6.93 0.02 -11.87
N GLY A 16 -5.77 0.47 -11.39
CA GLY A 16 -4.49 -0.22 -11.59
C GLY A 16 -4.09 -1.14 -10.44
N TRP A 17 -4.55 -0.84 -9.22
CA TRP A 17 -4.18 -1.50 -7.97
C TRP A 17 -5.41 -1.74 -7.09
N PRO A 18 -6.35 -2.60 -7.54
CA PRO A 18 -7.64 -2.81 -6.85
C PRO A 18 -7.50 -3.55 -5.51
N TYR A 19 -6.36 -4.19 -5.24
CA TYR A 19 -6.15 -4.95 -4.01
C TYR A 19 -5.44 -4.09 -2.98
N GLN A 20 -6.16 -3.62 -1.98
CA GLN A 20 -5.66 -2.72 -0.95
C GLN A 20 -5.61 -3.45 0.39
N ILE A 21 -4.50 -3.28 1.11
CA ILE A 21 -4.32 -3.84 2.46
C ILE A 21 -3.99 -2.68 3.39
N ALA A 22 -4.78 -2.52 4.45
CA ALA A 22 -4.52 -1.54 5.49
C ALA A 22 -3.69 -2.16 6.61
N LEU A 23 -2.61 -1.48 6.99
CA LEU A 23 -1.77 -1.86 8.12
C LEU A 23 -1.61 -0.67 9.04
N ARG A 24 -1.74 -0.89 10.34
CA ARG A 24 -1.48 0.16 11.34
C ARG A 24 -0.12 0.79 11.11
N GLU A 25 -0.05 2.10 11.23
CA GLU A 25 1.16 2.89 11.04
C GLU A 25 2.28 2.39 11.96
N SER A 26 1.97 2.02 13.20
CA SER A 26 2.89 1.41 14.16
C SER A 26 3.56 0.12 13.65
N LEU A 27 2.90 -0.63 12.76
CA LEU A 27 3.43 -1.85 12.14
C LEU A 27 4.13 -1.60 10.80
N SER A 28 3.88 -0.46 10.18
CA SER A 28 4.34 -0.12 8.83
C SER A 28 5.25 1.12 8.79
N SER A 29 5.73 1.58 9.95
CA SER A 29 6.57 2.79 10.07
C SER A 29 8.07 2.52 10.11
N GLY A 30 8.84 3.55 9.74
CA GLY A 30 10.29 3.61 9.89
C GLY A 30 11.00 2.47 9.13
N LYS A 31 11.80 1.68 9.84
CA LYS A 31 12.58 0.59 9.23
C LYS A 31 11.68 -0.48 8.58
N ARG A 32 10.49 -0.73 9.14
CA ARG A 32 9.54 -1.72 8.60
C ARG A 32 9.01 -1.32 7.24
N TRP A 33 8.80 -0.03 6.99
CA TRP A 33 8.38 0.48 5.68
C TRP A 33 9.39 0.11 4.58
N ALA A 34 10.69 0.33 4.84
CA ALA A 34 11.75 -0.01 3.91
C ALA A 34 11.83 -1.53 3.67
N GLU A 35 11.71 -2.34 4.73
CA GLU A 35 11.70 -3.81 4.62
C GLU A 35 10.49 -4.34 3.84
N MET A 36 9.31 -3.74 4.05
CA MET A 36 8.09 -4.06 3.29
C MET A 36 8.22 -3.69 1.81
N ALA A 37 8.79 -2.52 1.53
CA ALA A 37 9.06 -2.07 0.16
C ALA A 37 10.06 -2.98 -0.55
N ASP A 38 11.17 -3.33 0.11
CA ASP A 38 12.16 -4.26 -0.42
C ASP A 38 11.56 -5.64 -0.67
N PHE A 39 10.80 -6.19 0.28
CA PHE A 39 10.10 -7.47 0.09
C PHE A 39 9.18 -7.44 -1.14
N CYS A 40 8.39 -6.37 -1.30
CA CYS A 40 7.52 -6.21 -2.46
C CYS A 40 8.32 -6.12 -3.77
N HIS A 41 9.48 -5.48 -3.74
CA HIS A 41 10.37 -5.38 -4.90
C HIS A 41 11.01 -6.73 -5.24
N GLN A 42 11.57 -7.43 -4.26
CA GLN A 42 12.18 -8.76 -4.40
C GLN A 42 11.19 -9.79 -4.94
N LYS A 43 9.95 -9.78 -4.41
CA LYS A 43 8.88 -10.69 -4.82
C LYS A 43 8.09 -10.19 -6.04
N ARG A 44 8.46 -9.03 -6.61
CA ARG A 44 7.77 -8.37 -7.73
C ARG A 44 6.25 -8.29 -7.52
N LEU A 45 5.79 -7.92 -6.32
CA LEU A 45 4.37 -7.94 -5.94
C LEU A 45 3.52 -6.84 -6.62
N MET A 46 4.07 -6.08 -7.57
CA MET A 46 3.41 -4.97 -8.27
C MET A 46 2.69 -4.01 -7.29
N ARG A 47 3.38 -3.67 -6.20
CA ARG A 47 2.92 -2.68 -5.22
C ARG A 47 2.97 -1.29 -5.83
N CYS A 48 1.94 -0.48 -5.60
CA CYS A 48 1.97 0.94 -5.95
C CYS A 48 3.07 1.65 -5.14
N GLU A 49 3.94 2.42 -5.82
CA GLU A 49 4.96 3.21 -5.14
C GLU A 49 4.35 4.32 -4.29
N ARG A 50 3.18 4.84 -4.71
CA ARG A 50 2.40 5.84 -4.00
C ARG A 50 1.51 5.14 -2.97
N GLY A 51 2.07 4.89 -1.79
CA GLY A 51 1.28 4.55 -0.60
C GLY A 51 0.45 5.75 -0.14
N HIS A 52 -0.68 5.51 0.51
CA HIS A 52 -1.43 6.54 1.21
C HIS A 52 -1.76 6.07 2.61
N SER A 53 -1.93 7.00 3.54
CA SER A 53 -2.36 6.70 4.90
C SER A 53 -3.81 7.14 5.10
N VAL A 54 -4.54 6.37 5.90
CA VAL A 54 -5.91 6.66 6.33
C VAL A 54 -5.93 6.73 7.85
N PHE A 55 -6.76 7.60 8.39
CA PHE A 55 -7.00 7.72 9.82
C PHE A 55 -8.37 7.13 10.14
N PHE A 56 -8.40 6.13 11.01
CA PHE A 56 -9.61 5.40 11.37
C PHE A 56 -9.57 5.03 12.85
N GLU A 57 -10.65 5.29 13.58
CA GLU A 57 -10.78 4.96 15.01
C GLU A 57 -9.60 5.43 15.89
N ASP A 58 -9.14 6.66 15.70
CA ASP A 58 -7.98 7.25 16.40
C ASP A 58 -6.61 6.66 16.06
N GLU A 59 -6.54 5.73 15.09
CA GLU A 59 -5.31 5.12 14.63
C GLU A 59 -4.99 5.51 13.18
N HIS A 60 -3.69 5.69 12.90
CA HIS A 60 -3.19 5.83 11.53
C HIS A 60 -2.94 4.45 10.93
N TYR A 61 -3.33 4.28 9.68
CA TYR A 61 -3.11 3.08 8.87
C TYR A 61 -2.42 3.45 7.57
N ASN A 62 -1.36 2.75 7.22
CA ASN A 62 -0.77 2.81 5.89
C ASN A 62 -1.43 1.79 4.98
N VAL A 63 -1.92 2.27 3.85
CA VAL A 63 -2.58 1.46 2.81
C VAL A 63 -1.56 1.08 1.75
N HIS A 64 -1.42 -0.22 1.56
CA HIS A 64 -0.59 -0.81 0.52
C HIS A 64 -1.49 -1.30 -0.63
N CYS A 65 -1.40 -0.64 -1.78
CA CYS A 65 -2.17 -1.02 -2.97
C CYS A 65 -1.35 -1.96 -3.87
N PHE A 66 -1.97 -3.00 -4.39
CA PHE A 66 -1.36 -4.04 -5.24
C PHE A 66 -2.18 -4.24 -6.52
N ALA A 67 -1.48 -4.42 -7.64
CA ALA A 67 -2.11 -4.69 -8.94
C ALA A 67 -2.64 -6.12 -9.06
N THR A 68 -2.08 -7.04 -8.28
CA THR A 68 -2.41 -8.47 -8.36
C THR A 68 -2.88 -8.98 -7.01
N LYS A 69 -3.87 -9.88 -7.04
CA LYS A 69 -4.38 -10.56 -5.84
C LYS A 69 -3.28 -11.35 -5.13
N GLN A 70 -2.47 -12.07 -5.90
CA GLN A 70 -1.33 -12.84 -5.37
C GLN A 70 -0.31 -11.93 -4.67
N GLY A 71 -0.10 -10.72 -5.21
CA GLY A 71 0.71 -9.68 -4.59
C GLY A 71 0.23 -9.32 -3.20
N ALA A 72 -1.06 -9.00 -3.12
CA ALA A 72 -1.74 -8.68 -1.87
C ALA A 72 -1.73 -9.86 -0.88
N GLU A 73 -2.12 -11.06 -1.31
CA GLU A 73 -2.16 -12.25 -0.44
C GLU A 73 -0.78 -12.60 0.13
N ALA A 74 0.29 -12.49 -0.67
CA ALA A 74 1.65 -12.73 -0.20
C ALA A 74 2.09 -11.70 0.84
N PHE A 75 1.67 -10.44 0.68
CA PHE A 75 1.93 -9.37 1.63
C PHE A 75 1.14 -9.58 2.93
N LEU A 76 -0.16 -9.82 2.81
CA LEU A 76 -1.07 -10.12 3.92
C LEU A 76 -0.57 -11.31 4.75
N LYS A 77 -0.16 -12.40 4.09
CA LYS A 77 0.35 -13.60 4.76
C LYS A 77 1.63 -13.35 5.55
N LYS A 78 2.47 -12.38 5.13
CA LYS A 78 3.75 -12.10 5.77
C LYS A 78 3.65 -11.06 6.88
N TYR A 79 2.90 -9.99 6.66
CA TYR A 79 2.86 -8.83 7.56
C TYR A 79 1.54 -8.70 8.33
N GLY A 80 0.51 -9.46 7.94
CA GLY A 80 -0.86 -9.25 8.42
C GLY A 80 -1.50 -8.01 7.78
N GLY A 81 -2.65 -7.61 8.32
CA GLY A 81 -3.47 -6.50 7.81
C GLY A 81 -4.93 -6.92 7.63
N GLU A 82 -5.78 -5.94 7.36
CA GLU A 82 -7.19 -6.12 6.98
C GLU A 82 -7.49 -5.39 5.67
#